data_AF-A0A7V1BR60-F1
#
_entry.id   AF-A0A7V1BR60-F1
#
_cell.length_a   1.000
_cell.length_b   1.000
_cell.length_c   1.000
_cell.angle_alpha   90.00
_cell.angle_beta   90.00
_cell.angle_gamma   90.00
#
_symmetry.space_group_name_H-M   'P 1'
#
loop_
_entity.id
_entity.type
_entity.pdbx_description
1 polymer ?
#
loop_
_entity_poly.entity_id
_entity_poly.type
_entity_poly.pdbx_seq_one_letter_code
_entity_poly.pdbx_strand_id
1 'polypeptide(L)'
;PEGPGICMPYGFIADDGKTAYSIKNSLRFTSTPNVIFRIVTASAKDPWDTKPTIGTYNTDYRPGYDGSEWRKTKFIEPTYIGDRLAGMDGWLLEPKPDSGEQERAWFGLAHTGGTFSPMIAIQVFTFQQGTDDLTELTPPPERVLPRWKELSKTIRPMLE
;
A
#
# COMPACT_ATOMS: atom_id res chain seq x y z
N PRO A 1 -6.95 4.34 -21.19
CA PRO A 1 -8.08 4.77 -22.03
C PRO A 1 -7.77 6.16 -22.60
N GLU A 2 -8.17 6.42 -23.83
CA GLU A 2 -8.08 7.77 -24.40
C GLU A 2 -9.30 8.57 -23.91
N GLY A 3 -9.07 9.81 -23.44
CA GLY A 3 -10.11 10.69 -22.91
C GLY A 3 -10.31 10.64 -21.39
N PRO A 4 -11.04 11.64 -20.84
CA PRO A 4 -11.29 11.77 -19.41
C PRO A 4 -12.22 10.67 -18.88
N GLY A 5 -11.95 10.26 -17.64
CA GLY A 5 -12.73 9.24 -16.96
C GLY A 5 -11.93 8.52 -15.88
N ILE A 6 -12.54 7.49 -15.32
CA ILE A 6 -12.01 6.74 -14.19
C ILE A 6 -11.83 5.28 -14.55
N CYS A 7 -10.64 4.75 -14.24
CA CYS A 7 -10.34 3.33 -14.41
C CYS A 7 -10.64 2.55 -13.14
N MET A 8 -11.13 1.34 -13.31
CA MET A 8 -11.22 0.29 -12.29
C MET A 8 -10.70 -1.01 -12.90
N PRO A 9 -10.34 -2.04 -12.11
CA PRO A 9 -9.89 -3.31 -12.66
C PRO A 9 -10.89 -3.83 -13.69
N TYR A 10 -10.42 -4.02 -14.93
CA TYR A 10 -11.23 -4.49 -16.06
C TYR A 10 -12.39 -3.57 -16.48
N GLY A 11 -12.39 -2.29 -16.09
CA GLY A 11 -13.47 -1.35 -16.43
C GLY A 11 -13.01 0.11 -16.56
N PHE A 12 -13.80 0.89 -17.31
CA PHE A 12 -13.59 2.32 -17.49
C PHE A 12 -14.94 3.03 -17.52
N ILE A 13 -15.06 4.13 -16.77
CA ILE A 13 -16.22 5.00 -16.77
C ILE A 13 -15.75 6.33 -17.37
N ALA A 14 -16.15 6.58 -18.62
CA ALA A 14 -15.91 7.85 -19.29
C ALA A 14 -16.77 8.95 -18.65
N ASP A 15 -16.19 10.13 -18.47
CA ASP A 15 -16.88 11.30 -17.89
C ASP A 15 -16.15 12.60 -18.27
N ASP A 16 -16.67 13.77 -17.87
CA ASP A 16 -16.10 15.09 -18.13
C ASP A 16 -14.87 15.45 -17.27
N GLY A 17 -14.43 14.55 -16.38
CA GLY A 17 -13.27 14.72 -15.49
C GLY A 17 -13.51 15.59 -14.26
N LYS A 18 -14.75 16.03 -14.00
CA LYS A 18 -15.09 16.94 -12.88
C LYS A 18 -15.80 16.24 -11.74
N THR A 19 -16.37 15.06 -11.97
CA THR A 19 -17.08 14.31 -10.93
C THR A 19 -16.13 13.86 -9.83
N ALA A 20 -16.56 14.05 -8.58
CA ALA A 20 -15.81 13.58 -7.42
C ALA A 20 -15.76 12.05 -7.38
N TYR A 21 -14.64 11.49 -6.94
CA TYR A 21 -14.44 10.05 -6.89
C TYR A 21 -13.63 9.60 -5.66
N SER A 22 -13.81 8.34 -5.30
CA SER A 22 -13.01 7.64 -4.30
C SER A 22 -12.89 6.16 -4.68
N ILE A 23 -11.67 5.68 -4.87
CA ILE A 23 -11.36 4.34 -5.39
C ILE A 23 -10.33 3.70 -4.49
N LYS A 24 -10.53 2.41 -4.21
CA LYS A 24 -9.62 1.60 -3.44
C LYS A 24 -9.49 0.24 -4.09
N ASN A 25 -8.27 -0.15 -4.45
CA ASN A 25 -8.00 -1.47 -4.99
C ASN A 25 -6.62 -1.98 -4.60
N SER A 26 -6.49 -3.30 -4.47
CA SER A 26 -5.24 -3.94 -4.08
C SER A 26 -4.55 -4.57 -5.29
N LEU A 27 -3.26 -4.30 -5.42
CA LEU A 27 -2.37 -4.96 -6.37
C LEU A 27 -1.47 -5.95 -5.64
N ARG A 28 -1.04 -6.98 -6.36
CA ARG A 28 -0.14 -8.01 -5.87
C ARG A 28 0.88 -8.33 -6.96
N PHE A 29 2.16 -8.36 -6.61
CA PHE A 29 3.17 -8.91 -7.51
C PHE A 29 3.06 -10.44 -7.48
N THR A 30 2.84 -11.06 -8.63
CA THR A 30 2.67 -12.52 -8.72
C THR A 30 3.84 -13.30 -8.12
N SER A 31 5.07 -12.78 -8.24
CA SER A 31 6.29 -13.38 -7.69
C SER A 31 6.42 -13.30 -6.16
N THR A 32 5.63 -12.45 -5.49
CA THR A 32 5.69 -12.24 -4.03
C THR A 32 4.27 -12.06 -3.50
N PRO A 33 3.47 -13.14 -3.49
CA PRO A 33 2.03 -13.06 -3.26
C PRO A 33 1.66 -12.73 -1.81
N ASN A 34 2.58 -12.91 -0.86
CA ASN A 34 2.39 -12.54 0.54
C ASN A 34 2.23 -11.03 0.77
N VAL A 35 2.59 -10.18 -0.20
CA VAL A 35 2.55 -8.71 -0.05
C VAL A 35 1.52 -8.11 -0.99
N ILE A 36 0.58 -7.34 -0.43
CA ILE A 36 -0.38 -6.57 -1.21
C ILE A 36 -0.13 -5.08 -1.07
N PHE A 37 -0.31 -4.36 -2.16
CA PHE A 37 -0.23 -2.92 -2.24
C PHE A 37 -1.62 -2.38 -2.54
N ARG A 38 -2.29 -1.85 -1.53
CA ARG A 38 -3.57 -1.20 -1.72
C ARG A 38 -3.35 0.26 -2.07
N ILE A 39 -3.84 0.62 -3.25
CA ILE A 39 -3.88 1.99 -3.74
C ILE A 39 -5.24 2.57 -3.39
N VAL A 40 -5.24 3.69 -2.69
CA VAL A 40 -6.41 4.53 -2.45
C VAL A 40 -6.20 5.82 -3.22
N THR A 41 -7.18 6.22 -4.01
CA THR A 41 -7.18 7.54 -4.63
C THR A 41 -8.56 8.19 -4.54
N ALA A 42 -8.57 9.49 -4.28
CA ALA A 42 -9.81 10.27 -4.24
C ALA A 42 -9.57 11.64 -4.88
N SER A 43 -10.60 12.22 -5.49
CA SER A 43 -10.57 13.59 -5.99
C SER A 43 -10.21 14.59 -4.89
N ALA A 44 -9.67 15.76 -5.24
CA ALA A 44 -9.40 16.81 -4.25
C ALA A 44 -10.69 17.20 -3.51
N LYS A 45 -10.64 17.27 -2.18
CA LYS A 45 -11.80 17.59 -1.32
C LYS A 45 -13.02 16.70 -1.63
N ASP A 46 -12.81 15.40 -1.80
CA ASP A 46 -13.89 14.46 -2.05
C ASP A 46 -14.97 14.54 -0.94
N PRO A 47 -16.26 14.43 -1.29
CA PRO A 47 -17.36 14.64 -0.34
C PRO A 47 -17.45 13.57 0.76
N TRP A 48 -16.75 12.44 0.61
CA TRP A 48 -16.72 11.36 1.60
C TRP A 48 -15.59 11.52 2.63
N ASP A 49 -14.80 12.59 2.52
CA ASP A 49 -13.64 12.85 3.39
C ASP A 49 -12.67 11.67 3.45
N THR A 50 -12.37 11.10 2.27
CA THR A 50 -11.56 9.88 2.15
C THR A 50 -10.17 10.11 2.75
N LYS A 51 -9.89 9.44 3.87
CA LYS A 51 -8.58 9.53 4.53
C LYS A 51 -7.57 8.55 3.93
N PRO A 52 -6.26 8.87 3.97
CA PRO A 52 -5.20 7.93 3.60
C PRO A 52 -5.26 6.59 4.34
N THR A 53 -5.85 6.56 5.52
CA THR A 53 -6.00 5.40 6.41
C THR A 53 -7.30 4.63 6.18
N ILE A 54 -8.11 4.97 5.17
CA ILE A 54 -9.40 4.32 4.96
C ILE A 54 -9.25 2.81 4.75
N GLY A 55 -10.04 2.03 5.50
CA GLY A 55 -9.98 0.57 5.47
C GLY A 55 -8.71 -0.04 6.07
N THR A 56 -7.92 0.75 6.80
CA THR A 56 -7.00 0.23 7.82
C THR A 56 -7.68 0.29 9.17
N TYR A 57 -7.32 -0.62 10.06
CA TYR A 57 -7.81 -0.71 11.43
C TYR A 57 -6.65 -0.87 12.41
N ASN A 58 -6.94 -0.79 13.71
CA ASN A 58 -5.91 -0.83 14.74
C ASN A 58 -5.02 -2.08 14.70
N THR A 59 -5.55 -3.20 14.21
CA THR A 59 -4.81 -4.46 14.01
C THR A 59 -3.69 -4.32 12.98
N ASP A 60 -3.88 -3.46 11.97
CA ASP A 60 -2.86 -3.20 10.94
C ASP A 60 -1.70 -2.36 11.51
N TYR A 61 -1.99 -1.44 12.43
CA TYR A 61 -0.98 -0.61 13.08
C TYR A 61 -0.31 -1.31 14.28
N ARG A 62 -1.02 -2.24 14.90
CA ARG A 62 -0.63 -2.95 16.13
C ARG A 62 -0.88 -4.45 15.94
N PRO A 63 0.07 -5.17 15.33
CA PRO A 63 -0.08 -6.60 15.14
C PRO A 63 -0.08 -7.30 16.50
N GLY A 64 -0.83 -8.40 16.61
CA GLY A 64 -0.62 -9.38 17.66
C GLY A 64 0.59 -10.24 17.29
N TYR A 65 1.55 -10.37 18.21
CA TYR A 65 2.72 -11.23 18.05
C TYR A 65 3.23 -11.66 19.42
N ASP A 66 3.91 -12.80 19.49
CA ASP A 66 4.63 -13.18 20.70
C ASP A 66 5.97 -12.42 20.77
N GLY A 67 6.10 -11.58 21.80
CA GLY A 67 7.31 -10.81 22.04
C GLY A 67 8.50 -11.65 22.50
N SER A 68 8.32 -12.92 22.89
CA SER A 68 9.45 -13.83 23.15
C SER A 68 10.13 -14.26 21.85
N GLU A 69 9.35 -14.50 20.80
CA GLU A 69 9.82 -15.06 19.52
C GLU A 69 10.05 -14.02 18.44
N TRP A 70 9.23 -12.97 18.36
CA TRP A 70 9.36 -11.90 17.34
C TRP A 70 9.78 -10.56 17.95
N ARG A 71 10.51 -9.79 17.15
CA ARG A 71 10.90 -8.41 17.44
C ARG A 71 10.16 -7.47 16.49
N LYS A 72 9.36 -6.56 17.06
CA LYS A 72 8.75 -5.45 16.32
C LYS A 72 9.71 -4.27 16.25
N THR A 73 9.99 -3.80 15.04
CA THR A 73 10.75 -2.57 14.78
C THR A 73 9.86 -1.59 14.01
N LYS A 74 10.09 -0.29 14.25
CA LYS A 74 9.52 0.76 13.40
C LYS A 74 10.43 0.94 12.19
N PHE A 75 9.87 1.12 11.00
CA PHE A 75 10.66 1.55 9.85
C PHE A 75 10.03 2.77 9.18
N ILE A 76 10.89 3.62 8.60
CA ILE A 76 10.49 4.77 7.80
C ILE A 76 11.33 4.72 6.53
N GLU A 77 10.67 4.61 5.39
CA GLU A 77 11.31 4.49 4.09
C GLU A 77 10.90 5.65 3.18
N PRO A 78 11.84 6.44 2.64
CA PRO A 78 11.50 7.45 1.64
C PRO A 78 11.02 6.75 0.36
N THR A 79 9.91 7.24 -0.18
CA THR A 79 9.30 6.78 -1.42
C THR A 79 8.77 7.95 -2.23
N TYR A 80 8.52 7.74 -3.52
CA TYR A 80 7.95 8.76 -4.39
C TYR A 80 6.58 8.28 -4.90
N ILE A 81 5.59 9.16 -4.90
CA ILE A 81 4.30 8.93 -5.55
C ILE A 81 4.23 9.95 -6.68
N GLY A 82 4.49 9.47 -7.90
CA GLY A 82 4.82 10.35 -9.02
C GLY A 82 6.11 11.13 -8.75
N ASP A 83 6.06 12.45 -8.91
CA ASP A 83 7.14 13.38 -8.65
C ASP A 83 7.24 13.82 -7.17
N ARG A 84 6.27 13.44 -6.33
CA ARG A 84 6.20 13.88 -4.93
C ARG A 84 6.86 12.87 -3.99
N LEU A 85 7.83 13.36 -3.21
CA LEU A 85 8.42 12.62 -2.10
C LEU A 85 7.38 12.41 -0.98
N ALA A 86 7.31 11.19 -0.45
CA ALA A 86 6.51 10.81 0.71
C ALA A 86 7.33 9.88 1.62
N GLY A 87 7.05 9.92 2.92
CA GLY A 87 7.56 8.93 3.87
C GLY A 87 6.60 7.75 3.96
N MET A 88 7.09 6.53 3.75
CA MET A 88 6.37 5.32 4.11
C MET A 88 6.68 5.00 5.58
N ASP A 89 5.72 5.22 6.46
CA ASP A 89 5.82 4.90 7.90
C ASP A 89 5.09 3.59 8.19
N GLY A 90 5.69 2.74 9.03
CA GLY A 90 5.23 1.40 9.26
C GLY A 90 5.96 0.66 10.38
N TRP A 91 5.74 -0.65 10.40
CA TRP A 91 6.43 -1.57 11.32
C TRP A 91 6.83 -2.85 10.59
N LEU A 92 7.84 -3.51 11.13
CA LEU A 92 8.36 -4.79 10.69
C LEU A 92 8.42 -5.73 11.91
N LEU A 93 7.99 -6.97 11.72
CA LEU A 93 8.17 -8.09 12.62
C LEU A 93 9.21 -9.04 12.02
N GLU A 94 10.27 -9.26 12.78
CA GLU A 94 11.31 -10.22 12.44
C GLU A 94 11.43 -11.28 13.54
N PRO A 95 11.67 -12.54 13.18
CA PRO A 95 11.94 -13.57 14.18
C PRO A 95 13.27 -13.26 14.88
N LYS A 96 13.33 -13.54 16.18
CA LYS A 96 14.59 -13.47 16.94
C LYS A 96 15.49 -14.64 16.56
N PRO A 97 16.83 -14.49 16.63
CA PRO A 97 17.77 -15.53 16.20
C PRO A 97 17.53 -16.93 16.78
N ASP A 98 17.10 -17.01 18.04
CA ASP A 98 16.95 -18.28 18.78
C ASP A 98 15.51 -18.81 18.84
N SER A 99 14.56 -18.15 18.17
CA SER A 99 13.13 -18.52 18.21
C SER A 99 12.78 -19.77 17.39
N GLY A 100 13.61 -20.12 16.40
CA GLY A 100 13.27 -21.12 15.39
C GLY A 100 12.23 -20.65 14.36
N GLU A 101 11.67 -19.46 14.54
CA GLU A 101 10.69 -18.86 13.64
C GLU A 101 11.36 -18.27 12.40
N GLN A 102 10.64 -18.29 11.28
CA GLN A 102 11.12 -17.73 10.01
C GLN A 102 10.15 -16.73 9.38
N GLU A 103 8.90 -16.74 9.82
CA GLU A 103 7.86 -15.87 9.29
C GLU A 103 8.13 -14.41 9.67
N ARG A 104 7.81 -13.52 8.73
CA ARG A 104 7.90 -12.08 8.90
C ARG A 104 6.54 -11.46 8.65
N ALA A 105 6.35 -10.27 9.16
CA ALA A 105 5.22 -9.45 8.78
C ALA A 105 5.64 -7.99 8.78
N TRP A 106 5.04 -7.19 7.93
CA TRP A 106 5.23 -5.76 7.93
C TRP A 106 4.03 -5.03 7.35
N PHE A 107 3.90 -3.78 7.77
CA PHE A 107 2.88 -2.85 7.30
C PHE A 107 3.56 -1.54 6.99
N GLY A 108 3.08 -0.83 5.97
CA GLY A 108 3.57 0.50 5.63
C GLY A 108 2.48 1.36 5.01
N LEU A 109 2.51 2.66 5.28
CA LEU A 109 1.61 3.63 4.70
C LEU A 109 2.37 4.87 4.23
N ALA A 110 2.12 5.26 2.98
CA ALA A 110 2.58 6.53 2.42
C ALA A 110 1.40 7.23 1.73
N HIS A 111 1.37 8.56 1.71
CA HIS A 111 0.36 9.29 0.94
C HIS A 111 0.83 10.68 0.51
N THR A 112 0.16 11.22 -0.51
CA THR A 112 0.31 12.60 -0.98
C THR A 112 -1.05 13.17 -1.38
N GLY A 113 -1.15 14.50 -1.48
CA GLY A 113 -2.34 15.19 -2.01
C GLY A 113 -3.53 15.24 -1.05
N GLY A 114 -4.73 15.49 -1.61
CA GLY A 114 -6.01 15.58 -0.90
C GLY A 114 -6.64 16.97 -0.88
N THR A 115 -5.84 18.04 -0.79
CA THR A 115 -6.38 19.40 -0.67
C THR A 115 -6.58 20.10 -2.01
N PHE A 116 -5.55 20.11 -2.87
CA PHE A 116 -5.51 20.82 -4.16
C PHE A 116 -5.26 19.90 -5.36
N SER A 117 -5.04 18.62 -5.09
CA SER A 117 -4.79 17.57 -6.08
C SER A 117 -5.40 16.29 -5.51
N PRO A 118 -5.70 15.29 -6.35
CA PRO A 118 -6.18 14.00 -5.87
C PRO A 118 -5.31 13.47 -4.73
N MET A 119 -5.96 12.91 -3.72
CA MET A 119 -5.27 12.12 -2.71
C MET A 119 -4.82 10.82 -3.36
N ILE A 120 -3.59 10.41 -3.07
CA ILE A 120 -3.07 9.08 -3.40
C ILE A 120 -2.41 8.52 -2.15
N ALA A 121 -2.92 7.40 -1.64
CA ALA A 121 -2.34 6.67 -0.53
C ALA A 121 -2.04 5.24 -0.91
N ILE A 122 -0.93 4.74 -0.36
CA ILE A 122 -0.42 3.40 -0.57
C ILE A 122 -0.38 2.75 0.80
N GLN A 123 -1.18 1.70 0.97
CA GLN A 123 -1.23 0.89 2.19
C GLN A 123 -0.66 -0.49 1.83
N VAL A 124 0.39 -0.92 2.52
CA VAL A 124 1.04 -2.20 2.29
C VAL A 124 0.70 -3.15 3.42
N PHE A 125 0.29 -4.36 3.07
CA PHE A 125 -0.04 -5.41 4.03
C PHE A 125 0.69 -6.69 3.66
N THR A 126 0.94 -7.52 4.66
CA THR A 126 1.59 -8.82 4.53
C THR A 126 0.70 -9.93 5.07
N PHE A 127 0.82 -11.11 4.46
CA PHE A 127 0.10 -12.31 4.85
C PHE A 127 1.07 -13.48 4.98
N GLN A 128 0.95 -14.20 6.09
CA GLN A 128 1.81 -15.32 6.43
C GLN A 128 1.62 -16.53 5.51
N GLN A 129 2.66 -17.35 5.41
CA GLN A 129 2.61 -18.67 4.81
C GLN A 129 1.47 -19.51 5.40
N GLY A 130 0.79 -20.27 4.55
CA GLY A 130 -0.39 -21.07 4.92
C GLY A 130 -1.69 -20.26 5.02
N THR A 131 -1.66 -18.94 4.81
CA THR A 131 -2.88 -18.16 4.55
C THR A 131 -3.33 -18.42 3.13
N ASP A 132 -4.53 -18.97 2.94
CA ASP A 132 -5.07 -19.37 1.64
C ASP A 132 -4.08 -20.26 0.86
N ASP A 133 -3.64 -19.82 -0.32
CA ASP A 133 -2.73 -20.53 -1.23
C ASP A 133 -1.26 -20.09 -1.09
N LEU A 134 -0.93 -19.29 -0.08
CA LEU A 134 0.43 -18.78 0.12
C LEU A 134 1.37 -19.85 0.65
N THR A 135 2.27 -20.35 -0.21
CA THR A 135 3.20 -21.43 0.14
C THR A 135 4.58 -20.94 0.57
N GLU A 136 4.88 -19.66 0.47
CA GLU A 136 6.18 -19.08 0.82
C GLU A 136 6.09 -18.17 2.05
N LEU A 137 7.22 -18.00 2.74
CA LEU A 137 7.38 -17.04 3.83
C LEU A 137 7.27 -15.61 3.30
N THR A 138 6.81 -14.70 4.15
CA THR A 138 6.74 -13.28 3.81
C THR A 138 8.15 -12.72 3.58
N PRO A 139 8.42 -12.11 2.41
CA PRO A 139 9.71 -11.48 2.15
C PRO A 139 9.86 -10.21 3.00
N PRO A 140 11.10 -9.89 3.44
CA PRO A 140 11.35 -8.64 4.14
C PRO A 140 11.22 -7.44 3.19
N PRO A 141 10.97 -6.22 3.72
CA PRO A 141 10.67 -5.03 2.91
C PRO A 141 11.72 -4.74 1.83
N GLU A 142 13.01 -4.98 2.10
CA GLU A 142 14.13 -4.68 1.21
C GLU A 142 14.07 -5.49 -0.10
N ARG A 143 13.38 -6.64 -0.11
CA ARG A 143 13.17 -7.45 -1.32
C ARG A 143 11.99 -6.98 -2.18
N VAL A 144 11.06 -6.20 -1.62
CA VAL A 144 9.81 -5.83 -2.30
C VAL A 144 9.76 -4.33 -2.60
N LEU A 145 10.15 -3.49 -1.65
CA LEU A 145 10.09 -2.04 -1.75
C LEU A 145 10.85 -1.47 -2.95
N PRO A 146 12.00 -1.99 -3.41
CA PRO A 146 12.65 -1.44 -4.61
C PRO A 146 11.75 -1.48 -5.85
N ARG A 147 11.07 -2.62 -6.11
CA ARG A 147 10.15 -2.77 -7.24
C ARG A 147 8.91 -1.88 -7.08
N TRP A 148 8.41 -1.78 -5.85
CA TRP A 148 7.31 -0.85 -5.54
C TRP A 148 7.71 0.61 -5.79
N LYS A 149 8.89 1.04 -5.34
CA LYS A 149 9.39 2.42 -5.51
C LYS A 149 9.53 2.79 -6.98
N GLU A 150 9.94 1.85 -7.83
CA GLU A 150 9.97 2.08 -9.28
C GLU A 150 8.56 2.23 -9.86
N LEU A 151 7.60 1.39 -9.48
CA LEU A 151 6.21 1.55 -9.90
C LEU A 151 5.60 2.88 -9.43
N SER A 152 5.80 3.22 -8.15
CA SER A 152 5.16 4.37 -7.52
C SER A 152 5.63 5.70 -8.10
N LYS A 153 6.89 5.80 -8.55
CA LYS A 153 7.43 6.97 -9.29
C LYS A 153 6.71 7.23 -10.62
N THR A 154 6.13 6.20 -11.23
CA THR A 154 5.45 6.33 -12.53
C THR A 154 4.00 6.82 -12.42
N ILE A 155 3.47 6.90 -11.20
CA ILE A 155 2.09 7.35 -10.95
C ILE A 155 1.97 8.81 -11.40
N ARG A 156 1.04 9.05 -12.33
CA ARG A 156 0.69 10.39 -12.80
C ARG A 156 -0.80 10.44 -13.14
N PRO A 157 -1.46 11.59 -12.96
CA PRO A 157 -2.76 11.81 -13.58
C PRO A 157 -2.63 11.66 -15.10
N MET A 158 -3.63 11.04 -15.73
CA MET A 158 -3.83 11.16 -17.16
C MET A 158 -4.45 12.55 -17.39
N LEU A 159 -3.63 13.54 -17.73
CA LEU A 159 -4.09 14.83 -18.23
C LEU A 159 -4.18 14.76 -19.75
N GLU A 160 -5.16 15.45 -20.32
CA GLU A 160 -5.23 15.75 -21.75
C GLU A 160 -3.96 16.46 -22.23
#